data_AF-A0A2M7JAI9-F1
#
_entry.id   AF-A0A2M7JAI9-F1
#
_cell.length_a   1.000
_cell.length_b   1.000
_cell.length_c   1.000
_cell.angle_alpha   90.00
_cell.angle_beta   90.00
_cell.angle_gamma   90.00
#
_symmetry.space_group_name_H-M   'P 1'
#
loop_
_entity.id
_entity.type
_entity.pdbx_description
1 polymer ?
#
loop_
_entity_poly.entity_id
_entity_poly.type
_entity_poly.pdbx_seq_one_letter_code
_entity_poly.pdbx_strand_id
1 'polypeptide(L)'
;MVCRFRPYGHSRVALHRDIEDARQAEGQTINKKKIIFAASAGLIVILYLLLISRGRPEGFILGARADNAGAMYDRGMKWFDADGRPKEAMDILREKGLTHFISGITVSPLGEYGFDYVLKNSLRMAKSGLIPGAFLYLSDQACSVDIQGSPLLWSTYPGSEKAFAASGFAENIARDFKSAGLRFRLYSIGHETDLAICGVSMRDDRAKAFEIIKAAADAVRKNDSRAKIMISLGRWWDVEAAVDFFSAAMKYGINADYAGLSFYPQSSYEGGVSTPSIKAFIRNAETISGMSGLPVIASGASYPNSSDGGRSPDPLYPLTGAGQRDWLIDMLAACYNSPAVKGFIYTLPEDYTGGTGNSALFSSEGELLPAADAFRAFGEPLMNAFEYAEKALASAKPAKTAELKAIMDEACFLLRDGAVEEAKFKARQAEYKALQ
;
A
#
# COMPACT_ATOMS: atom_id res chain seq x y z
N MET A 1 98.70 -4.72 -47.68
CA MET A 1 98.93 -4.17 -46.33
C MET A 1 97.56 -3.81 -45.74
N VAL A 2 96.83 -4.79 -45.18
CA VAL A 2 96.67 -5.01 -43.73
C VAL A 2 96.50 -3.72 -42.93
N CYS A 3 95.26 -3.37 -42.55
CA CYS A 3 94.83 -3.32 -41.14
C CYS A 3 93.33 -3.00 -41.01
N ARG A 4 92.71 -3.70 -40.06
CA ARG A 4 91.27 -3.79 -39.76
C ARG A 4 90.73 -2.53 -39.06
N PHE A 5 89.46 -2.18 -39.34
CA PHE A 5 88.58 -1.47 -38.40
C PHE A 5 87.24 -2.22 -38.28
N ARG A 6 86.81 -2.47 -37.04
CA ARG A 6 85.58 -3.20 -36.66
C ARG A 6 84.30 -2.41 -37.00
N PRO A 7 83.19 -3.06 -37.38
CA PRO A 7 81.89 -2.40 -37.43
C PRO A 7 81.20 -2.45 -36.06
N TYR A 8 80.88 -1.29 -35.49
CA TYR A 8 79.97 -1.15 -34.35
C TYR A 8 78.53 -1.24 -34.83
N GLY A 9 77.94 -2.43 -34.76
CA GLY A 9 76.54 -2.68 -35.06
C GLY A 9 75.86 -3.40 -33.90
N HIS A 10 75.67 -2.78 -32.74
CA HIS A 10 74.83 -3.36 -31.68
C HIS A 10 74.08 -2.36 -30.76
N SER A 11 74.25 -1.04 -30.94
CA SER A 11 73.69 -0.07 -29.96
C SER A 11 72.30 0.50 -30.32
N ARG A 12 71.82 0.34 -31.57
CA ARG A 12 70.52 0.89 -32.01
C ARG A 12 69.32 -0.07 -31.86
N VAL A 13 69.55 -1.37 -31.74
CA VAL A 13 68.46 -2.36 -31.63
C VAL A 13 68.00 -2.56 -30.18
N ALA A 14 68.89 -2.38 -29.19
CA ALA A 14 68.54 -2.48 -27.78
C ALA A 14 67.63 -1.32 -27.31
N LEU A 15 67.94 -0.08 -27.71
CA LEU A 15 67.17 1.10 -27.27
C LEU A 15 65.72 1.12 -27.79
N HIS A 16 65.45 0.51 -28.96
CA HIS A 16 64.09 0.48 -29.51
C HIS A 16 63.21 -0.57 -28.83
N ARG A 17 63.81 -1.73 -28.47
CA ARG A 17 63.12 -2.78 -27.72
C ARG A 17 62.76 -2.33 -26.32
N ASP A 18 63.66 -1.65 -25.62
CA ASP A 18 63.40 -1.15 -24.26
C ASP A 18 62.29 -0.07 -24.22
N ILE A 19 62.15 0.74 -25.28
CA ILE A 19 61.08 1.76 -25.37
C ILE A 19 59.73 1.12 -25.71
N GLU A 20 59.69 0.09 -26.56
CA GLU A 20 58.45 -0.66 -26.85
C GLU A 20 58.00 -1.49 -25.64
N ASP A 21 58.92 -2.16 -24.95
CA ASP A 21 58.63 -2.92 -23.74
C ASP A 21 58.20 -2.01 -22.59
N ALA A 22 58.82 -0.83 -22.43
CA ALA A 22 58.39 0.18 -21.47
C ALA A 22 56.99 0.72 -21.82
N ARG A 23 56.69 1.00 -23.09
CA ARG A 23 55.35 1.46 -23.54
C ARG A 23 54.27 0.40 -23.38
N GLN A 24 54.59 -0.88 -23.62
CA GLN A 24 53.66 -1.98 -23.38
C GLN A 24 53.45 -2.22 -21.89
N ALA A 25 54.49 -2.11 -21.06
CA ALA A 25 54.39 -2.22 -19.60
C ALA A 25 53.61 -1.03 -19.00
N GLU A 26 53.85 0.21 -19.44
CA GLU A 26 53.07 1.39 -19.04
C GLU A 26 51.62 1.28 -19.52
N GLY A 27 51.40 0.88 -20.77
CA GLY A 27 50.07 0.64 -21.33
C GLY A 27 49.29 -0.44 -20.57
N GLN A 28 49.91 -1.57 -20.24
CA GLN A 28 49.28 -2.62 -19.44
C GLN A 28 49.05 -2.20 -17.99
N THR A 29 49.95 -1.43 -17.39
CA THR A 29 49.82 -0.96 -16.00
C THR A 29 48.74 0.11 -15.87
N ILE A 30 48.64 1.03 -16.85
CA ILE A 30 47.56 2.03 -16.93
C ILE A 30 46.22 1.34 -17.19
N ASN A 31 46.18 0.31 -18.06
CA ASN A 31 44.94 -0.42 -18.32
C ASN A 31 44.51 -1.26 -17.10
N LYS A 32 45.44 -1.95 -16.41
CA LYS A 32 45.14 -2.64 -15.14
C LYS A 32 44.70 -1.67 -14.04
N LYS A 33 45.34 -0.50 -13.89
CA LYS A 33 44.90 0.52 -12.91
C LYS A 33 43.52 1.08 -13.26
N LYS A 34 43.21 1.34 -14.54
CA LYS A 34 41.87 1.77 -14.97
C LYS A 34 40.82 0.67 -14.78
N ILE A 35 41.14 -0.59 -15.05
CA ILE A 35 40.25 -1.73 -14.81
C ILE A 35 40.01 -1.94 -13.31
N ILE A 36 41.05 -1.85 -12.48
CA ILE A 36 40.93 -1.96 -11.02
C ILE A 36 40.13 -0.77 -10.45
N PHE A 37 40.35 0.46 -10.95
CA PHE A 37 39.62 1.66 -10.52
C PHE A 37 38.15 1.62 -10.99
N ALA A 38 37.87 1.15 -12.20
CA ALA A 38 36.51 0.95 -12.70
C ALA A 38 35.78 -0.19 -11.94
N ALA A 39 36.49 -1.27 -11.60
CA ALA A 39 35.94 -2.37 -10.81
C ALA A 39 35.67 -1.95 -9.35
N SER A 40 36.54 -1.13 -8.75
CA SER A 40 36.34 -0.63 -7.37
C SER A 40 35.31 0.50 -7.30
N ALA A 41 35.23 1.39 -8.30
CA ALA A 41 34.14 2.36 -8.43
C ALA A 41 32.80 1.65 -8.69
N GLY A 42 32.78 0.61 -9.54
CA GLY A 42 31.63 -0.24 -9.77
C GLY A 42 31.19 -0.99 -8.51
N LEU A 43 32.15 -1.51 -7.72
CA LEU A 43 31.85 -2.18 -6.45
C LEU A 43 31.33 -1.21 -5.40
N ILE A 44 31.85 0.02 -5.32
CA ILE A 44 31.34 1.07 -4.42
C ILE A 44 29.95 1.51 -4.85
N VAL A 45 29.68 1.67 -6.16
CA VAL A 45 28.34 1.97 -6.67
C VAL A 45 27.37 0.82 -6.43
N ILE A 46 27.79 -0.44 -6.57
CA ILE A 46 26.98 -1.62 -6.26
C ILE A 46 26.74 -1.74 -4.75
N LEU A 47 27.74 -1.50 -3.90
CA LEU A 47 27.59 -1.46 -2.44
C LEU A 47 26.70 -0.28 -2.01
N TYR A 48 26.82 0.88 -2.65
CA TYR A 48 25.98 2.05 -2.40
C TYR A 48 24.55 1.80 -2.89
N LEU A 49 24.35 1.14 -4.03
CA LEU A 49 23.05 0.67 -4.51
C LEU A 49 22.46 -0.42 -3.61
N LEU A 50 23.28 -1.32 -3.04
CA LEU A 50 22.85 -2.33 -2.07
C LEU A 50 22.55 -1.74 -0.68
N LEU A 51 23.22 -0.65 -0.31
CA LEU A 51 22.97 0.12 0.91
C LEU A 51 21.73 1.03 0.78
N ILE A 52 21.49 1.60 -0.41
CA ILE A 52 20.24 2.31 -0.76
C ILE A 52 19.09 1.33 -1.00
N SER A 53 19.37 0.09 -1.43
CA SER A 53 18.37 -0.98 -1.53
C SER A 53 18.02 -1.60 -0.18
N ARG A 54 18.35 -0.97 0.94
CA ARG A 54 17.61 -1.17 2.20
C ARG A 54 16.25 -0.48 2.19
N GLY A 55 15.67 -0.27 1.01
CA GLY A 55 14.22 -0.17 0.86
C GLY A 55 13.55 -1.47 1.29
N ARG A 56 12.26 -1.42 1.65
CA ARG A 56 11.50 -2.63 1.96
C ARG A 56 11.62 -3.62 0.78
N PRO A 57 11.89 -4.91 1.04
CA PRO A 57 12.02 -5.92 0.00
C PRO A 57 10.72 -6.13 -0.82
N GLU A 58 9.58 -5.65 -0.32
CA GLU A 58 8.31 -5.50 -1.04
C GLU A 58 7.86 -4.03 -0.98
N GLY A 59 7.40 -3.48 -2.11
CA GLY A 59 6.89 -2.10 -2.18
C GLY A 59 5.64 -1.92 -1.31
N PHE A 60 5.44 -0.72 -0.75
CA PHE A 60 4.26 -0.41 0.05
C PHE A 60 2.99 -0.47 -0.80
N ILE A 61 2.00 -1.26 -0.38
CA ILE A 61 0.71 -1.37 -1.08
C ILE A 61 -0.12 -0.15 -0.72
N LEU A 62 -0.22 0.79 -1.66
CA LEU A 62 -1.13 1.94 -1.55
C LEU A 62 -2.34 1.70 -2.43
N GLY A 63 -3.44 1.25 -1.84
CA GLY A 63 -4.62 0.78 -2.55
C GLY A 63 -5.89 1.59 -2.26
N ALA A 64 -6.89 1.35 -3.10
CA ALA A 64 -8.27 1.76 -2.84
C ALA A 64 -9.23 0.59 -3.07
N ARG A 65 -10.20 0.40 -2.17
CA ARG A 65 -11.36 -0.47 -2.44
C ARG A 65 -12.35 0.33 -3.26
N ALA A 66 -12.58 -0.03 -4.51
CA ALA A 66 -13.33 0.78 -5.49
C ALA A 66 -14.45 -0.04 -6.14
N ASP A 67 -15.48 -0.36 -5.36
CA ASP A 67 -16.54 -1.27 -5.75
C ASP A 67 -17.62 -0.59 -6.61
N ASN A 68 -17.80 0.73 -6.48
CA ASN A 68 -18.99 1.43 -6.97
C ASN A 68 -18.74 2.24 -8.25
N ALA A 69 -17.49 2.43 -8.65
CA ALA A 69 -17.10 3.21 -9.84
C ALA A 69 -17.89 2.83 -11.11
N GLY A 70 -18.04 1.52 -11.38
CA GLY A 70 -18.76 1.01 -12.55
C GLY A 70 -20.24 1.40 -12.53
N ALA A 71 -20.92 1.12 -11.41
CA ALA A 71 -22.33 1.45 -11.23
C ALA A 71 -22.59 2.96 -11.29
N MET A 72 -21.74 3.77 -10.66
CA MET A 72 -21.83 5.23 -10.71
C MET A 72 -21.71 5.76 -12.14
N TYR A 73 -20.73 5.26 -12.90
CA TYR A 73 -20.60 5.67 -14.29
C TYR A 73 -21.81 5.28 -15.15
N ASP A 74 -22.32 4.05 -14.99
CA ASP A 74 -23.49 3.60 -15.72
C ASP A 74 -24.74 4.47 -15.40
N ARG A 75 -24.76 5.11 -14.22
CA ARG A 75 -25.78 6.11 -13.81
C ARG A 75 -25.49 7.53 -14.31
N GLY A 76 -24.45 7.74 -15.11
CA GLY A 76 -24.10 9.03 -15.72
C GLY A 76 -23.28 9.96 -14.82
N MET A 77 -22.78 9.45 -13.70
CA MET A 77 -21.95 10.20 -12.77
C MET A 77 -20.55 10.44 -13.35
N LYS A 78 -19.90 11.50 -12.89
CA LYS A 78 -18.60 11.95 -13.41
C LYS A 78 -17.64 12.25 -12.27
N TRP A 79 -16.36 12.19 -12.59
CA TRP A 79 -15.30 12.68 -11.73
C TRP A 79 -14.44 13.66 -12.51
N PHE A 80 -13.88 14.64 -11.81
CA PHE A 80 -13.07 15.69 -12.39
C PHE A 80 -11.71 15.73 -11.71
N ASP A 81 -10.65 15.86 -12.50
CA ASP A 81 -9.31 16.07 -11.98
C ASP A 81 -9.16 17.48 -11.35
N ALA A 82 -7.96 17.80 -10.84
CA ALA A 82 -7.68 19.09 -10.21
C ALA A 82 -7.78 20.28 -11.19
N ASP A 83 -7.74 20.04 -12.50
CA ASP A 83 -7.91 21.06 -13.54
C ASP A 83 -9.38 21.17 -14.00
N GLY A 84 -10.30 20.42 -13.37
CA GLY A 84 -11.72 20.38 -13.74
C GLY A 84 -12.02 19.55 -14.98
N ARG A 85 -11.09 18.69 -15.44
CA ARG A 85 -11.31 17.85 -16.63
C ARG A 85 -11.98 16.54 -16.24
N PRO A 86 -13.02 16.09 -16.99
CA PRO A 86 -13.69 14.84 -16.70
C PRO A 86 -12.74 13.65 -16.95
N LYS A 87 -12.63 12.75 -15.98
CA LYS A 87 -11.75 11.58 -16.03
C LYS A 87 -12.27 10.46 -15.13
N GLU A 88 -11.79 9.23 -15.34
CA GLU A 88 -12.08 8.11 -14.43
C GLU A 88 -11.53 8.38 -13.03
N ALA A 89 -12.32 8.09 -11.99
CA ALA A 89 -11.91 8.25 -10.60
C ALA A 89 -10.55 7.57 -10.32
N MET A 90 -10.40 6.32 -10.76
CA MET A 90 -9.17 5.56 -10.52
C MET A 90 -7.99 6.03 -11.35
N ASP A 91 -8.21 6.62 -12.53
CA ASP A 91 -7.13 7.28 -13.28
C ASP A 91 -6.62 8.52 -12.53
N ILE A 92 -7.53 9.31 -11.96
CA ILE A 92 -7.18 10.50 -11.17
C ILE A 92 -6.35 10.08 -9.95
N LEU A 93 -6.83 9.10 -9.19
CA LEU A 93 -6.13 8.65 -7.98
C LEU A 93 -4.83 7.90 -8.29
N ARG A 94 -4.72 7.23 -9.45
CA ARG A 94 -3.45 6.68 -9.95
C ARG A 94 -2.40 7.77 -10.14
N GLU A 95 -2.77 8.92 -10.72
CA GLU A 95 -1.89 10.08 -10.90
C GLU A 95 -1.49 10.71 -9.57
N LYS A 96 -2.28 10.52 -8.52
CA LYS A 96 -1.90 10.89 -7.15
C LYS A 96 -0.98 9.88 -6.49
N GLY A 97 -0.77 8.69 -7.06
CA GLY A 97 0.19 7.70 -6.54
C GLY A 97 -0.42 6.40 -6.03
N LEU A 98 -1.75 6.19 -6.16
CA LEU A 98 -2.32 4.86 -5.91
C LEU A 98 -1.61 3.81 -6.78
N THR A 99 -1.49 2.61 -6.23
CA THR A 99 -0.79 1.48 -6.85
C THR A 99 -1.72 0.30 -7.11
N HIS A 100 -2.74 0.12 -6.27
CA HIS A 100 -3.67 -1.01 -6.33
C HIS A 100 -5.12 -0.54 -6.32
N PHE A 101 -5.99 -1.32 -6.95
CA PHE A 101 -7.43 -1.31 -6.62
C PHE A 101 -7.83 -2.67 -6.07
N ILE A 102 -8.79 -2.68 -5.17
CA ILE A 102 -9.35 -3.90 -4.58
C ILE A 102 -10.85 -3.89 -4.84
N SER A 103 -11.39 -5.05 -5.22
CA SER A 103 -12.84 -5.22 -5.40
C SER A 103 -13.37 -6.34 -4.50
N GLY A 104 -14.51 -6.09 -3.86
CA GLY A 104 -15.29 -7.12 -3.19
C GLY A 104 -15.99 -8.02 -4.20
N ILE A 105 -16.01 -9.33 -3.94
CA ILE A 105 -16.63 -10.32 -4.83
C ILE A 105 -17.47 -11.28 -4.01
N THR A 106 -18.76 -11.37 -4.36
CA THR A 106 -19.71 -12.30 -3.78
C THR A 106 -19.71 -13.65 -4.50
N VAL A 107 -20.25 -14.67 -3.85
CA VAL A 107 -20.46 -15.99 -4.44
C VAL A 107 -21.61 -15.96 -5.44
N SER A 108 -22.70 -15.25 -5.10
CA SER A 108 -23.75 -14.88 -6.03
C SER A 108 -23.15 -14.17 -7.24
N PRO A 109 -23.39 -14.64 -8.48
CA PRO A 109 -22.90 -13.96 -9.68
C PRO A 109 -23.69 -12.69 -10.02
N LEU A 110 -24.77 -12.40 -9.27
CA LEU A 110 -25.72 -11.35 -9.57
C LEU A 110 -25.44 -10.07 -8.78
N GLY A 111 -25.84 -8.94 -9.36
CA GLY A 111 -25.83 -7.64 -8.70
C GLY A 111 -24.45 -6.97 -8.66
N GLU A 112 -24.40 -5.85 -7.94
CA GLU A 112 -23.14 -5.22 -7.55
C GLU A 112 -22.36 -6.26 -6.70
N TYR A 113 -21.04 -6.36 -6.88
CA TYR A 113 -20.16 -7.43 -6.35
C TYR A 113 -20.22 -8.82 -7.03
N GLY A 114 -21.18 -9.07 -7.93
CA GLY A 114 -21.21 -10.29 -8.75
C GLY A 114 -20.08 -10.32 -9.79
N PHE A 115 -19.66 -11.53 -10.21
CA PHE A 115 -18.48 -11.71 -11.07
C PHE A 115 -18.50 -10.84 -12.34
N ASP A 116 -19.59 -10.82 -13.09
CA ASP A 116 -19.68 -10.06 -14.36
C ASP A 116 -19.53 -8.55 -14.13
N TYR A 117 -20.15 -8.05 -13.05
CA TYR A 117 -20.01 -6.66 -12.65
C TYR A 117 -18.56 -6.34 -12.26
N VAL A 118 -17.96 -7.16 -11.39
CA VAL A 118 -16.57 -6.95 -10.95
C VAL A 118 -15.59 -7.06 -12.11
N LEU A 119 -15.80 -7.98 -13.05
CA LEU A 119 -14.97 -8.12 -14.24
C LEU A 119 -15.03 -6.87 -15.11
N LYS A 120 -16.24 -6.39 -15.43
CA LYS A 120 -16.42 -5.14 -16.18
C LYS A 120 -15.74 -3.96 -15.49
N ASN A 121 -15.94 -3.81 -14.17
CA ASN A 121 -15.38 -2.73 -13.39
C ASN A 121 -13.83 -2.84 -13.30
N SER A 122 -13.30 -4.04 -13.08
CA SER A 122 -11.85 -4.29 -13.00
C SER A 122 -11.13 -4.03 -14.33
N LEU A 123 -11.72 -4.43 -15.47
CA LEU A 123 -11.17 -4.15 -16.80
C LEU A 123 -11.10 -2.65 -17.08
N ARG A 124 -12.05 -1.88 -16.55
CA ARG A 124 -12.05 -0.42 -16.64
C ARG A 124 -10.92 0.18 -15.81
N MET A 125 -10.84 -0.17 -14.51
CA MET A 125 -9.80 0.35 -13.60
C MET A 125 -8.39 -0.11 -13.97
N ALA A 126 -8.24 -1.28 -14.59
CA ALA A 126 -6.94 -1.75 -15.06
C ALA A 126 -6.34 -0.89 -16.19
N LYS A 127 -7.17 -0.12 -16.92
CA LYS A 127 -6.67 0.85 -17.92
C LYS A 127 -5.86 1.98 -17.29
N SER A 128 -6.10 2.28 -16.00
CA SER A 128 -5.31 3.20 -15.19
C SER A 128 -3.90 2.67 -14.89
N GLY A 129 -3.61 1.39 -15.16
CA GLY A 129 -2.34 0.77 -14.78
C GLY A 129 -2.22 0.48 -13.28
N LEU A 130 -3.35 0.46 -12.55
CA LEU A 130 -3.42 -0.04 -11.18
C LEU A 130 -3.35 -1.57 -11.14
N ILE A 131 -2.78 -2.10 -10.07
CA ILE A 131 -2.67 -3.54 -9.84
C ILE A 131 -3.97 -4.04 -9.17
N PRO A 132 -4.67 -5.02 -9.76
CA PRO A 132 -5.90 -5.54 -9.18
C PRO A 132 -5.67 -6.41 -7.93
N GLY A 133 -6.65 -6.40 -7.03
CA GLY A 133 -6.80 -7.29 -5.88
C GLY A 133 -8.27 -7.54 -5.56
N ALA A 134 -8.56 -8.52 -4.70
CA ALA A 134 -9.93 -8.90 -4.36
C ALA A 134 -10.15 -9.18 -2.87
N PHE A 135 -11.32 -8.80 -2.35
CA PHE A 135 -11.91 -9.42 -1.17
C PHE A 135 -12.87 -10.51 -1.63
N LEU A 136 -12.56 -11.77 -1.35
CA LEU A 136 -13.47 -12.89 -1.64
C LEU A 136 -14.41 -13.06 -0.45
N TYR A 137 -15.64 -12.55 -0.53
CA TYR A 137 -16.54 -12.49 0.63
C TYR A 137 -16.96 -13.88 1.15
N LEU A 138 -16.98 -14.90 0.28
CA LEU A 138 -17.53 -16.22 0.58
C LEU A 138 -18.96 -16.13 1.14
N SER A 139 -19.73 -15.16 0.62
CA SER A 139 -21.11 -14.86 0.94
C SER A 139 -21.82 -14.35 -0.33
N ASP A 140 -23.15 -14.35 -0.35
CA ASP A 140 -23.95 -13.77 -1.45
C ASP A 140 -24.12 -12.24 -1.34
N GLN A 141 -23.53 -11.63 -0.30
CA GLN A 141 -23.54 -10.20 -0.05
C GLN A 141 -22.17 -9.71 0.43
N ALA A 142 -21.94 -8.40 0.38
CA ALA A 142 -20.75 -7.81 0.99
C ALA A 142 -20.72 -8.09 2.50
N CYS A 143 -19.58 -8.54 3.00
CA CYS A 143 -19.40 -8.89 4.41
C CYS A 143 -18.85 -7.71 5.22
N SER A 144 -19.05 -7.80 6.54
CA SER A 144 -18.42 -6.99 7.59
C SER A 144 -18.31 -7.86 8.85
N VAL A 145 -17.77 -7.34 9.96
CA VAL A 145 -17.66 -8.09 11.24
C VAL A 145 -18.93 -8.86 11.59
N ASP A 146 -20.10 -8.23 11.47
CA ASP A 146 -21.40 -8.78 11.88
C ASP A 146 -22.17 -9.46 10.74
N ILE A 147 -21.67 -9.37 9.50
CA ILE A 147 -22.35 -9.87 8.30
C ILE A 147 -21.46 -10.90 7.62
N GLN A 148 -21.73 -12.17 7.89
CA GLN A 148 -20.92 -13.31 7.41
C GLN A 148 -21.81 -14.47 6.95
N GLY A 149 -22.97 -14.18 6.37
CA GLY A 149 -23.96 -15.20 5.99
C GLY A 149 -23.42 -16.22 4.99
N SER A 150 -23.83 -17.48 5.11
CA SER A 150 -23.52 -18.49 4.10
C SER A 150 -24.17 -18.13 2.77
N PRO A 151 -23.49 -18.33 1.63
CA PRO A 151 -24.16 -18.37 0.34
C PRO A 151 -25.32 -19.35 0.36
N LEU A 152 -26.41 -19.01 -0.34
CA LEU A 152 -27.64 -19.78 -0.36
C LEU A 152 -27.39 -21.21 -0.84
N LEU A 153 -26.61 -21.36 -1.91
CA LEU A 153 -26.24 -22.65 -2.49
C LEU A 153 -25.43 -23.55 -1.54
N TRP A 154 -24.74 -22.95 -0.58
CA TRP A 154 -23.88 -23.67 0.36
C TRP A 154 -24.52 -23.77 1.75
N SER A 155 -25.72 -23.23 1.95
CA SER A 155 -26.36 -23.07 3.27
C SER A 155 -26.51 -24.39 4.02
N THR A 156 -26.78 -25.49 3.30
CA THR A 156 -26.96 -26.84 3.85
C THR A 156 -25.71 -27.72 3.77
N TYR A 157 -24.62 -27.22 3.16
CA TYR A 157 -23.41 -28.02 2.99
C TYR A 157 -22.75 -28.29 4.35
N PRO A 158 -22.32 -29.54 4.63
CA PRO A 158 -21.36 -29.84 5.68
C PRO A 158 -20.06 -29.04 5.50
N GLY A 159 -19.24 -28.96 6.56
CA GLY A 159 -18.01 -28.15 6.55
C GLY A 159 -17.03 -28.44 5.43
N SER A 160 -16.73 -29.72 5.21
CA SER A 160 -15.83 -30.16 4.14
C SER A 160 -16.36 -29.84 2.75
N GLU A 161 -17.68 -29.94 2.55
CA GLU A 161 -18.34 -29.54 1.29
C GLU A 161 -18.33 -28.01 1.10
N LYS A 162 -18.52 -27.22 2.17
CA LYS A 162 -18.32 -25.76 2.12
C LYS A 162 -16.88 -25.40 1.78
N ALA A 163 -15.89 -26.08 2.39
CA ALA A 163 -14.48 -25.83 2.10
C ALA A 163 -14.15 -26.17 0.64
N PHE A 164 -14.67 -27.28 0.13
CA PHE A 164 -14.54 -27.63 -1.30
C PHE A 164 -15.20 -26.59 -2.21
N ALA A 165 -16.41 -26.12 -1.87
CA ALA A 165 -17.11 -25.09 -2.65
C ALA A 165 -16.35 -23.75 -2.64
N ALA A 166 -15.83 -23.33 -1.49
CA ALA A 166 -15.01 -22.12 -1.35
C ALA A 166 -13.69 -22.24 -2.15
N SER A 167 -13.07 -23.43 -2.14
CA SER A 167 -11.90 -23.74 -2.97
C SER A 167 -12.20 -23.58 -4.46
N GLY A 168 -13.28 -24.19 -4.94
CA GLY A 168 -13.71 -24.09 -6.34
C GLY A 168 -14.06 -22.65 -6.77
N PHE A 169 -14.75 -21.90 -5.89
CA PHE A 169 -15.03 -20.48 -6.13
C PHE A 169 -13.73 -19.67 -6.28
N ALA A 170 -12.79 -19.81 -5.33
CA ALA A 170 -11.54 -19.07 -5.35
C ALA A 170 -10.65 -19.43 -6.55
N GLU A 171 -10.59 -20.71 -6.92
CA GLU A 171 -9.91 -21.20 -8.14
C GLU A 171 -10.52 -20.58 -9.40
N ASN A 172 -11.85 -20.60 -9.54
CA ASN A 172 -12.54 -20.03 -10.69
C ASN A 172 -12.26 -18.53 -10.81
N ILE A 173 -12.40 -17.77 -9.71
CA ILE A 173 -12.12 -16.33 -9.70
C ILE A 173 -10.67 -16.04 -10.15
N ALA A 174 -9.68 -16.74 -9.58
CA ALA A 174 -8.28 -16.55 -9.95
C ALA A 174 -8.00 -16.90 -11.42
N ARG A 175 -8.56 -18.01 -11.91
CA ARG A 175 -8.42 -18.46 -13.29
C ARG A 175 -9.10 -17.52 -14.28
N ASP A 176 -10.32 -17.09 -14.00
CA ASP A 176 -11.17 -16.39 -14.95
C ASP A 176 -10.68 -14.93 -15.12
N PHE A 177 -10.24 -14.26 -14.03
CA PHE A 177 -9.56 -12.97 -14.15
C PHE A 177 -8.26 -13.06 -14.94
N LYS A 178 -7.45 -14.09 -14.68
CA LYS A 178 -6.20 -14.33 -15.43
C LYS A 178 -6.48 -14.53 -16.93
N SER A 179 -7.56 -15.25 -17.26
CA SER A 179 -8.00 -15.48 -18.64
C SER A 179 -8.49 -14.20 -19.32
N ALA A 180 -9.08 -13.28 -18.55
CA ALA A 180 -9.42 -11.93 -19.01
C ALA A 180 -8.23 -10.95 -19.06
N GLY A 181 -6.99 -11.42 -18.82
CA GLY A 181 -5.79 -10.60 -18.83
C GLY A 181 -5.55 -9.79 -17.55
N LEU A 182 -6.41 -9.93 -16.54
CA LEU A 182 -6.27 -9.28 -15.24
C LEU A 182 -5.43 -10.14 -14.31
N ARG A 183 -4.31 -9.59 -13.84
CA ARG A 183 -3.39 -10.29 -12.95
C ARG A 183 -3.53 -9.79 -11.53
N PHE A 184 -4.52 -10.32 -10.82
CA PHE A 184 -4.75 -10.01 -9.41
C PHE A 184 -3.54 -10.43 -8.57
N ARG A 185 -3.13 -9.58 -7.62
CA ARG A 185 -1.93 -9.78 -6.80
C ARG A 185 -2.19 -9.96 -5.33
N LEU A 186 -3.28 -9.40 -4.82
CA LEU A 186 -3.67 -9.49 -3.42
C LEU A 186 -5.08 -10.08 -3.34
N TYR A 187 -5.23 -11.15 -2.59
CA TYR A 187 -6.51 -11.79 -2.32
C TYR A 187 -6.72 -11.85 -0.82
N SER A 188 -7.76 -11.18 -0.33
CA SER A 188 -8.27 -11.43 1.01
C SER A 188 -9.26 -12.57 0.96
N ILE A 189 -9.06 -13.59 1.80
CA ILE A 189 -10.03 -14.66 1.97
C ILE A 189 -11.00 -14.23 3.08
N GLY A 190 -12.18 -13.77 2.66
CA GLY A 190 -13.13 -13.05 3.51
C GLY A 190 -12.82 -11.56 3.67
N HIS A 191 -13.75 -10.86 4.31
CA HIS A 191 -13.60 -9.48 4.78
C HIS A 191 -14.11 -9.40 6.22
N GLU A 192 -13.29 -8.89 7.14
CA GLU A 192 -13.62 -8.76 8.57
C GLU A 192 -14.17 -10.06 9.20
N THR A 193 -13.40 -11.15 9.10
CA THR A 193 -13.82 -12.52 9.45
C THR A 193 -13.74 -12.83 10.94
N ASP A 194 -13.87 -11.82 11.79
CA ASP A 194 -13.65 -11.89 13.23
C ASP A 194 -14.57 -12.92 13.90
N LEU A 195 -15.85 -12.88 13.54
CA LEU A 195 -16.89 -13.64 14.22
C LEU A 195 -17.32 -14.88 13.44
N ALA A 196 -17.21 -14.85 12.11
CA ALA A 196 -17.61 -15.94 11.25
C ALA A 196 -17.02 -15.78 9.84
N ILE A 197 -17.15 -16.85 9.05
CA ILE A 197 -16.95 -16.81 7.59
C ILE A 197 -17.87 -17.83 6.94
N CYS A 198 -18.50 -17.49 5.80
CA CYS A 198 -19.34 -18.43 5.06
C CYS A 198 -20.46 -19.07 5.91
N GLY A 199 -21.01 -18.32 6.87
CA GLY A 199 -22.02 -18.75 7.83
C GLY A 199 -21.52 -19.67 8.94
N VAL A 200 -20.21 -19.90 9.04
CA VAL A 200 -19.59 -20.72 10.08
C VAL A 200 -19.01 -19.81 11.16
N SER A 201 -19.50 -19.96 12.38
CA SER A 201 -19.07 -19.20 13.56
C SER A 201 -17.63 -19.54 13.95
N MET A 202 -16.78 -18.51 14.09
CA MET A 202 -15.41 -18.64 14.63
C MET A 202 -15.42 -19.08 16.09
N ARG A 203 -16.48 -18.77 16.84
CA ARG A 203 -16.62 -19.19 18.24
C ARG A 203 -17.05 -20.65 18.34
N ASP A 204 -18.02 -21.06 17.53
CA ASP A 204 -18.69 -22.35 17.71
C ASP A 204 -18.02 -23.48 16.90
N ASP A 205 -17.41 -23.18 15.74
CA ASP A 205 -16.75 -24.19 14.88
C ASP A 205 -15.54 -23.62 14.11
N ARG A 206 -14.56 -23.12 14.88
CA ARG A 206 -13.36 -22.48 14.35
C ARG A 206 -12.55 -23.35 13.39
N ALA A 207 -12.46 -24.65 13.66
CA ALA A 207 -11.70 -25.58 12.83
C ALA A 207 -12.28 -25.65 11.42
N LYS A 208 -13.61 -25.68 11.30
CA LYS A 208 -14.32 -25.66 10.01
C LYS A 208 -14.17 -24.31 9.31
N ALA A 209 -14.23 -23.20 10.04
CA ALA A 209 -13.98 -21.88 9.48
C ALA A 209 -12.56 -21.78 8.89
N PHE A 210 -11.54 -22.30 9.59
CA PHE A 210 -10.17 -22.35 9.10
C PHE A 210 -9.98 -23.34 7.93
N GLU A 211 -10.71 -24.45 7.90
CA GLU A 211 -10.73 -25.36 6.75
C GLU A 211 -11.20 -24.63 5.48
N ILE A 212 -12.28 -23.86 5.58
CA ILE A 212 -12.82 -23.05 4.47
C ILE A 212 -11.80 -22.02 4.00
N ILE A 213 -11.22 -21.24 4.93
CA ILE A 213 -10.21 -20.22 4.61
C ILE A 213 -9.00 -20.87 3.92
N LYS A 214 -8.50 -21.97 4.49
CA LYS A 214 -7.36 -22.70 3.95
C LYS A 214 -7.62 -23.20 2.53
N ALA A 215 -8.76 -23.83 2.31
CA ALA A 215 -9.11 -24.42 1.01
C ALA A 215 -9.23 -23.35 -0.09
N ALA A 216 -9.77 -22.17 0.23
CA ALA A 216 -9.81 -21.03 -0.69
C ALA A 216 -8.42 -20.41 -0.93
N ALA A 217 -7.62 -20.18 0.11
CA ALA A 217 -6.26 -19.64 0.00
C ALA A 217 -5.35 -20.53 -0.87
N ASP A 218 -5.35 -21.84 -0.60
CA ASP A 218 -4.55 -22.81 -1.34
C ASP A 218 -4.96 -22.88 -2.81
N ALA A 219 -6.26 -22.75 -3.11
CA ALA A 219 -6.79 -22.75 -4.47
C ALA A 219 -6.35 -21.53 -5.30
N VAL A 220 -6.38 -20.34 -4.70
CA VAL A 220 -5.83 -19.12 -5.33
C VAL A 220 -4.37 -19.33 -5.67
N ARG A 221 -3.57 -19.78 -4.70
CA ARG A 221 -2.12 -19.89 -4.85
C ARG A 221 -1.69 -21.01 -5.80
N LYS A 222 -2.48 -22.07 -5.92
CA LYS A 222 -2.31 -23.12 -6.93
C LYS A 222 -2.45 -22.56 -8.36
N ASN A 223 -3.33 -21.58 -8.57
CA ASN A 223 -3.60 -20.98 -9.89
C ASN A 223 -2.71 -19.77 -10.22
N ASP A 224 -2.28 -19.03 -9.20
CA ASP A 224 -1.24 -18.00 -9.30
C ASP A 224 -0.29 -18.07 -8.09
N SER A 225 0.87 -18.70 -8.29
CA SER A 225 1.93 -18.79 -7.28
C SER A 225 2.48 -17.44 -6.79
N ARG A 226 2.18 -16.33 -7.49
CA ARG A 226 2.57 -14.97 -7.10
C ARG A 226 1.45 -14.21 -6.38
N ALA A 227 0.26 -14.81 -6.25
CA ALA A 227 -0.80 -14.22 -5.46
C ALA A 227 -0.38 -14.15 -3.99
N LYS A 228 -0.65 -13.00 -3.39
CA LYS A 228 -0.50 -12.78 -1.96
C LYS A 228 -1.84 -12.98 -1.27
N ILE A 229 -1.81 -13.69 -0.15
CA ILE A 229 -3.00 -14.00 0.64
C ILE A 229 -3.05 -13.09 1.85
N MET A 230 -4.19 -12.45 2.07
CA MET A 230 -4.52 -11.70 3.28
C MET A 230 -5.70 -12.38 3.98
N ILE A 231 -5.75 -12.30 5.30
CA ILE A 231 -6.96 -12.55 6.08
C ILE A 231 -7.22 -11.28 6.87
N SER A 232 -8.42 -10.72 6.77
CA SER A 232 -8.72 -9.41 7.36
C SER A 232 -9.66 -9.51 8.54
N LEU A 233 -9.39 -8.73 9.59
CA LEU A 233 -10.22 -8.55 10.78
C LEU A 233 -10.65 -7.08 10.90
N GLY A 234 -11.84 -6.86 11.45
CA GLY A 234 -12.38 -5.55 11.78
C GLY A 234 -12.01 -5.10 13.19
N ARG A 235 -11.80 -6.04 14.13
CA ARG A 235 -11.57 -5.77 15.56
C ARG A 235 -10.10 -5.49 15.90
N TRP A 236 -9.50 -4.49 15.25
CA TRP A 236 -8.09 -4.09 15.46
C TRP A 236 -7.75 -3.71 16.91
N TRP A 237 -8.74 -3.30 17.71
CA TRP A 237 -8.56 -2.90 19.10
C TRP A 237 -8.44 -4.10 20.04
N ASP A 238 -8.95 -5.27 19.63
CA ASP A 238 -8.90 -6.51 20.40
C ASP A 238 -7.63 -7.30 20.05
N VAL A 239 -6.50 -6.78 20.54
CA VAL A 239 -5.15 -7.29 20.21
C VAL A 239 -5.01 -8.76 20.59
N GLU A 240 -5.54 -9.18 21.74
CA GLU A 240 -5.45 -10.56 22.18
C GLU A 240 -6.22 -11.50 21.24
N ALA A 241 -7.46 -11.17 20.92
CA ALA A 241 -8.26 -11.97 19.99
C ALA A 241 -7.64 -11.99 18.59
N ALA A 242 -7.14 -10.87 18.09
CA ALA A 242 -6.49 -10.80 16.77
C ALA A 242 -5.20 -11.64 16.72
N VAL A 243 -4.36 -11.57 17.75
CA VAL A 243 -3.14 -12.40 17.84
C VAL A 243 -3.49 -13.88 17.90
N ASP A 244 -4.46 -14.27 18.73
CA ASP A 244 -4.93 -15.66 18.80
C ASP A 244 -5.51 -16.12 17.47
N PHE A 245 -6.31 -15.28 16.81
CA PHE A 245 -6.86 -15.54 15.48
C PHE A 245 -5.77 -15.89 14.47
N PHE A 246 -4.83 -14.96 14.23
CA PHE A 246 -3.81 -15.13 13.20
C PHE A 246 -2.85 -16.27 13.55
N SER A 247 -2.43 -16.38 14.81
CA SER A 247 -1.52 -17.44 15.25
C SER A 247 -2.15 -18.83 15.08
N ALA A 248 -3.42 -18.98 15.43
CA ALA A 248 -4.13 -20.24 15.24
C ALA A 248 -4.37 -20.54 13.74
N ALA A 249 -4.67 -19.53 12.92
CA ALA A 249 -4.81 -19.70 11.47
C ALA A 249 -3.50 -20.21 10.83
N MET A 250 -2.36 -19.61 11.19
CA MET A 250 -1.05 -20.05 10.74
C MET A 250 -0.72 -21.46 11.24
N LYS A 251 -1.02 -21.78 12.51
CA LYS A 251 -0.83 -23.12 13.09
C LYS A 251 -1.71 -24.18 12.43
N TYR A 252 -2.92 -23.81 11.99
CA TYR A 252 -3.81 -24.67 11.21
C TYR A 252 -3.26 -24.94 9.79
N GLY A 253 -2.27 -24.17 9.34
CA GLY A 253 -1.62 -24.33 8.05
C GLY A 253 -2.21 -23.45 6.95
N ILE A 254 -2.91 -22.36 7.29
CA ILE A 254 -3.28 -21.33 6.32
C ILE A 254 -2.01 -20.54 5.98
N ASN A 255 -1.70 -20.44 4.69
CA ASN A 255 -0.49 -19.78 4.20
C ASN A 255 -0.80 -18.33 3.82
N ALA A 256 -1.00 -17.49 4.84
CA ALA A 256 -1.23 -16.06 4.68
C ALA A 256 0.09 -15.28 4.56
N ASP A 257 0.10 -14.26 3.70
CA ASP A 257 1.20 -13.29 3.57
C ASP A 257 0.98 -12.07 4.47
N TYR A 258 -0.28 -11.66 4.70
CA TYR A 258 -0.61 -10.46 5.46
C TYR A 258 -1.77 -10.66 6.44
N ALA A 259 -1.69 -9.97 7.57
CA ALA A 259 -2.83 -9.68 8.45
C ALA A 259 -3.49 -8.37 7.99
N GLY A 260 -4.76 -8.43 7.60
CA GLY A 260 -5.56 -7.25 7.30
C GLY A 260 -6.24 -6.72 8.56
N LEU A 261 -6.16 -5.42 8.81
CA LEU A 261 -6.90 -4.76 9.90
C LEU A 261 -7.68 -3.57 9.35
N SER A 262 -9.01 -3.55 9.53
CA SER A 262 -9.83 -2.38 9.20
C SER A 262 -9.77 -1.33 10.31
N PHE A 263 -9.72 -0.04 9.94
CA PHE A 263 -9.70 1.08 10.88
C PHE A 263 -10.60 2.22 10.41
N TYR A 264 -11.73 2.40 11.09
CA TYR A 264 -12.68 3.47 10.83
C TYR A 264 -12.84 4.31 12.09
N PRO A 265 -12.08 5.40 12.27
CA PRO A 265 -12.02 6.14 13.54
C PRO A 265 -13.37 6.72 13.99
N GLN A 266 -14.35 6.78 13.09
CA GLN A 266 -15.69 7.31 13.32
C GLN A 266 -16.73 6.21 13.61
N SER A 267 -16.33 4.94 13.60
CA SER A 267 -17.21 3.81 13.95
C SER A 267 -17.29 3.65 15.47
N SER A 268 -18.45 3.17 15.94
CA SER A 268 -18.59 2.69 17.30
C SER A 268 -17.91 1.32 17.42
N TYR A 269 -17.09 1.16 18.44
CA TYR A 269 -16.34 -0.07 18.68
C TYR A 269 -16.92 -0.81 19.88
N GLU A 270 -17.13 -2.13 19.75
CA GLU A 270 -17.55 -2.97 20.86
C GLU A 270 -16.58 -2.83 22.05
N GLY A 271 -17.13 -2.81 23.26
CA GLY A 271 -16.35 -2.59 24.48
C GLY A 271 -15.96 -1.11 24.72
N GLY A 272 -16.43 -0.19 23.87
CA GLY A 272 -16.35 1.24 24.13
C GLY A 272 -14.92 1.79 24.07
N VAL A 273 -14.14 1.43 23.04
CA VAL A 273 -12.83 2.06 22.76
C VAL A 273 -13.02 3.57 22.83
N SER A 274 -12.54 4.16 23.92
CA SER A 274 -12.95 5.51 24.33
C SER A 274 -12.38 6.59 23.43
N THR A 275 -11.33 6.28 22.66
CA THR A 275 -10.71 7.20 21.69
C THR A 275 -9.92 6.41 20.62
N PRO A 276 -10.57 5.92 19.55
CA PRO A 276 -9.85 5.33 18.43
C PRO A 276 -8.93 6.37 17.79
N SER A 277 -7.62 6.07 17.70
CA SER A 277 -6.62 7.00 17.15
C SER A 277 -5.62 6.27 16.28
N ILE A 278 -5.01 6.99 15.33
CA ILE A 278 -3.95 6.45 14.46
C ILE A 278 -2.83 5.83 15.30
N LYS A 279 -2.40 6.50 16.37
CA LYS A 279 -1.36 5.99 17.27
C LYS A 279 -1.74 4.66 17.94
N ALA A 280 -2.99 4.52 18.37
CA ALA A 280 -3.47 3.28 18.96
C ALA A 280 -3.54 2.16 17.92
N PHE A 281 -4.05 2.46 16.72
CA PHE A 281 -4.10 1.50 15.62
C PHE A 281 -2.70 0.97 15.26
N ILE A 282 -1.72 1.86 15.06
CA ILE A 282 -0.37 1.45 14.69
C ILE A 282 0.31 0.62 15.78
N ARG A 283 0.20 1.02 17.06
CA ARG A 283 0.74 0.23 18.17
C ARG A 283 0.12 -1.17 18.24
N ASN A 284 -1.18 -1.27 18.02
CA ASN A 284 -1.87 -2.56 18.02
C ASN A 284 -1.46 -3.40 16.81
N ALA A 285 -1.35 -2.79 15.62
CA ALA A 285 -0.85 -3.44 14.41
C ALA A 285 0.59 -3.97 14.60
N GLU A 286 1.46 -3.21 15.25
CA GLU A 286 2.83 -3.63 15.57
C GLU A 286 2.86 -4.81 16.54
N THR A 287 2.03 -4.78 17.58
CA THR A 287 1.89 -5.89 18.53
C THR A 287 1.36 -7.14 17.82
N ILE A 288 0.29 -7.01 17.04
CA ILE A 288 -0.31 -8.11 16.28
C ILE A 288 0.71 -8.70 15.31
N SER A 289 1.44 -7.85 14.59
CA SER A 289 2.47 -8.29 13.64
C SER A 289 3.61 -9.03 14.33
N GLY A 290 4.13 -8.46 15.43
CA GLY A 290 5.23 -9.06 16.18
C GLY A 290 4.88 -10.40 16.81
N MET A 291 3.64 -10.58 17.27
CA MET A 291 3.20 -11.81 17.93
C MET A 291 2.70 -12.88 16.95
N SER A 292 2.02 -12.50 15.86
CA SER A 292 1.52 -13.45 14.85
C SER A 292 2.57 -13.83 13.80
N GLY A 293 3.60 -12.99 13.62
CA GLY A 293 4.60 -13.12 12.56
C GLY A 293 4.13 -12.62 11.19
N LEU A 294 2.89 -12.13 11.07
CA LEU A 294 2.36 -11.60 9.81
C LEU A 294 2.58 -10.08 9.71
N PRO A 295 3.12 -9.57 8.59
CA PRO A 295 3.07 -8.13 8.32
C PRO A 295 1.61 -7.68 8.15
N VAL A 296 1.34 -6.42 8.50
CA VAL A 296 -0.03 -5.87 8.50
C VAL A 296 -0.31 -5.03 7.25
N ILE A 297 -1.53 -5.10 6.74
CA ILE A 297 -2.11 -4.12 5.83
C ILE A 297 -3.30 -3.46 6.55
N ALA A 298 -3.37 -2.13 6.55
CA ALA A 298 -4.61 -1.44 6.91
C ALA A 298 -5.63 -1.70 5.79
N SER A 299 -6.45 -2.75 5.92
CA SER A 299 -7.20 -3.36 4.83
C SER A 299 -8.50 -2.65 4.47
N GLY A 300 -8.92 -1.70 5.29
CA GLY A 300 -10.05 -0.83 5.01
C GLY A 300 -10.03 0.34 5.97
N ALA A 301 -9.90 1.55 5.46
CA ALA A 301 -9.91 2.76 6.27
C ALA A 301 -10.43 3.94 5.46
N SER A 302 -11.15 4.84 6.12
CA SER A 302 -11.66 6.05 5.49
C SER A 302 -11.96 7.09 6.56
N TYR A 303 -11.92 8.37 6.20
CA TYR A 303 -12.25 9.47 7.09
C TYR A 303 -13.23 10.42 6.44
N PRO A 304 -14.26 10.89 7.16
CA PRO A 304 -15.24 11.80 6.59
C PRO A 304 -14.71 13.24 6.47
N ASN A 305 -15.01 13.88 5.35
CA ASN A 305 -14.82 15.29 5.04
C ASN A 305 -15.97 16.19 5.52
N SER A 306 -17.02 15.63 6.11
CA SER A 306 -18.20 16.36 6.57
C SER A 306 -18.97 15.58 7.64
N SER A 307 -19.60 16.29 8.57
CA SER A 307 -20.44 15.69 9.61
C SER A 307 -21.76 15.17 9.04
N ASP A 308 -22.23 14.03 9.54
CA ASP A 308 -23.56 13.48 9.32
C ASP A 308 -24.53 13.75 10.49
N GLY A 309 -24.11 14.59 11.45
CA GLY A 309 -24.90 14.95 12.63
C GLY A 309 -24.88 13.93 13.77
N GLY A 310 -24.20 12.79 13.62
CA GLY A 310 -24.20 11.71 14.63
C GLY A 310 -22.86 11.47 15.35
N ARG A 311 -21.76 12.08 14.87
CA ARG A 311 -20.39 11.73 15.28
C ARG A 311 -19.60 12.93 15.79
N SER A 312 -18.87 12.73 16.89
CA SER A 312 -17.97 13.75 17.42
C SER A 312 -16.68 13.79 16.59
N PRO A 313 -16.27 14.96 16.06
CA PRO A 313 -14.97 15.10 15.41
C PRO A 313 -13.83 14.72 16.37
N ASP A 314 -12.76 14.12 15.84
CA ASP A 314 -11.47 14.16 16.52
C ASP A 314 -10.99 15.61 16.50
N PRO A 315 -10.64 16.24 17.64
CA PRO A 315 -10.14 17.62 17.65
C PRO A 315 -8.93 17.86 16.75
N LEU A 316 -8.12 16.82 16.49
CA LEU A 316 -6.99 16.89 15.57
C LEU A 316 -7.40 16.84 14.10
N TYR A 317 -8.58 16.27 13.81
CA TYR A 317 -9.08 16.06 12.46
C TYR A 317 -10.55 16.49 12.38
N PRO A 318 -10.85 17.79 12.23
CA PRO A 318 -12.23 18.24 12.08
C PRO A 318 -12.92 17.58 10.89
N LEU A 319 -14.23 17.26 10.97
CA LEU A 319 -15.01 16.66 9.87
C LEU A 319 -15.24 17.70 8.75
N THR A 320 -14.16 17.97 8.01
CA THR A 320 -14.02 18.96 6.93
C THR A 320 -13.08 18.36 5.87
N GLY A 321 -13.08 18.88 4.64
CA GLY A 321 -12.11 18.45 3.62
C GLY A 321 -10.65 18.61 4.05
N ALA A 322 -10.33 19.64 4.83
CA ALA A 322 -9.00 19.84 5.40
C ALA A 322 -8.66 18.78 6.45
N GLY A 323 -9.58 18.47 7.37
CA GLY A 323 -9.34 17.43 8.39
C GLY A 323 -9.28 16.01 7.80
N GLN A 324 -10.05 15.71 6.75
CA GLN A 324 -9.90 14.46 5.98
C GLN A 324 -8.50 14.35 5.36
N ARG A 325 -8.01 15.44 4.76
CA ARG A 325 -6.66 15.51 4.20
C ARG A 325 -5.61 15.27 5.28
N ASP A 326 -5.69 15.99 6.39
CA ASP A 326 -4.70 15.94 7.47
C ASP A 326 -4.70 14.54 8.13
N TRP A 327 -5.87 13.94 8.35
CA TRP A 327 -5.99 12.56 8.82
C TRP A 327 -5.35 11.57 7.86
N LEU A 328 -5.62 11.69 6.56
CA LEU A 328 -5.11 10.74 5.57
C LEU A 328 -3.58 10.86 5.44
N ILE A 329 -3.04 12.08 5.49
CA ILE A 329 -1.60 12.33 5.53
C ILE A 329 -0.96 11.65 6.74
N ASP A 330 -1.52 11.83 7.94
CA ASP A 330 -0.97 11.28 9.17
C ASP A 330 -1.10 9.76 9.23
N MET A 331 -2.24 9.22 8.81
CA MET A 331 -2.49 7.78 8.76
C MET A 331 -1.52 7.09 7.80
N LEU A 332 -1.37 7.62 6.58
CA LEU A 332 -0.45 7.06 5.60
C LEU A 332 1.01 7.15 6.06
N ALA A 333 1.42 8.28 6.66
CA ALA A 333 2.76 8.41 7.22
C ALA A 333 3.02 7.41 8.35
N ALA A 334 2.05 7.23 9.25
CA ALA A 334 2.17 6.28 10.35
C ALA A 334 2.25 4.82 9.87
N CYS A 335 1.44 4.45 8.87
CA CYS A 335 1.53 3.13 8.22
C CYS A 335 2.86 2.95 7.47
N TYR A 336 3.35 3.97 6.78
CA TYR A 336 4.59 3.86 6.03
C TYR A 336 5.82 3.73 6.95
N ASN A 337 5.84 4.49 8.04
CA ASN A 337 6.95 4.54 8.99
C ASN A 337 7.01 3.32 9.91
N SER A 338 5.89 2.64 10.17
CA SER A 338 5.88 1.41 10.95
C SER A 338 6.42 0.22 10.13
N PRO A 339 7.52 -0.44 10.52
CA PRO A 339 8.08 -1.57 9.77
C PRO A 339 7.13 -2.77 9.69
N ALA A 340 6.18 -2.88 10.62
CA ALA A 340 5.15 -3.92 10.65
C ALA A 340 4.11 -3.75 9.53
N VAL A 341 3.79 -2.51 9.16
CA VAL A 341 2.72 -2.21 8.20
C VAL A 341 3.29 -2.12 6.78
N LYS A 342 2.72 -2.88 5.85
CA LYS A 342 3.15 -3.01 4.45
C LYS A 342 2.17 -2.43 3.44
N GLY A 343 0.99 -2.02 3.88
CA GLY A 343 0.03 -1.38 3.00
C GLY A 343 -1.10 -0.66 3.70
N PHE A 344 -1.81 0.13 2.92
CA PHE A 344 -3.00 0.87 3.28
C PHE A 344 -4.00 0.83 2.12
N ILE A 345 -5.26 0.52 2.42
CA ILE A 345 -6.37 0.46 1.47
C ILE A 345 -7.43 1.48 1.90
N TYR A 346 -7.60 2.54 1.11
CA TYR A 346 -8.66 3.52 1.31
C TYR A 346 -10.02 2.95 0.87
N THR A 347 -11.05 3.07 1.69
CA THR A 347 -12.37 2.50 1.39
C THR A 347 -13.22 3.47 0.57
N LEU A 348 -13.67 3.01 -0.61
CA LEU A 348 -14.64 3.66 -1.50
C LEU A 348 -14.35 5.15 -1.78
N PRO A 349 -13.12 5.52 -2.20
CA PRO A 349 -12.79 6.93 -2.43
C PRO A 349 -13.63 7.56 -3.56
N GLU A 350 -14.16 6.78 -4.49
CA GLU A 350 -14.93 7.26 -5.63
C GLU A 350 -16.39 7.59 -5.31
N ASP A 351 -16.95 6.99 -4.26
CA ASP A 351 -18.39 6.94 -4.04
C ASP A 351 -18.89 8.11 -3.20
N TYR A 352 -19.34 9.15 -3.88
CA TYR A 352 -19.96 10.33 -3.28
C TYR A 352 -21.51 10.23 -3.20
N THR A 353 -22.11 9.03 -3.32
CA THR A 353 -23.58 8.84 -3.40
C THR A 353 -24.28 8.27 -2.17
N GLY A 354 -23.55 7.69 -1.21
CA GLY A 354 -24.20 7.17 0.00
C GLY A 354 -23.29 6.41 0.98
N GLY A 355 -23.81 6.04 2.15
CA GLY A 355 -23.19 5.18 3.17
C GLY A 355 -21.92 5.75 3.81
N THR A 356 -20.80 5.63 3.10
CA THR A 356 -19.51 6.23 3.42
C THR A 356 -19.26 7.50 2.59
N GLY A 357 -20.27 8.06 1.91
CA GLY A 357 -20.11 9.15 0.94
C GLY A 357 -19.44 10.41 1.49
N ASN A 358 -19.66 10.73 2.77
CA ASN A 358 -18.91 11.82 3.41
C ASN A 358 -17.41 11.52 3.53
N SER A 359 -16.97 10.28 3.36
CA SER A 359 -15.56 9.86 3.31
C SER A 359 -15.02 9.70 1.89
N ALA A 360 -15.80 10.00 0.85
CA ALA A 360 -15.28 10.03 -0.52
C ALA A 360 -14.14 11.05 -0.65
N LEU A 361 -13.31 10.85 -1.67
CA LEU A 361 -12.27 11.78 -2.08
C LEU A 361 -12.72 12.69 -3.24
N PHE A 362 -14.02 12.69 -3.52
CA PHE A 362 -14.67 13.56 -4.49
C PHE A 362 -15.90 14.22 -3.86
N SER A 363 -16.23 15.44 -4.30
CA SER A 363 -17.43 16.16 -3.88
C SER A 363 -18.70 15.53 -4.47
N SER A 364 -19.87 16.00 -4.07
CA SER A 364 -21.17 15.62 -4.65
C SER A 364 -21.28 15.92 -6.15
N GLU A 365 -20.47 16.85 -6.65
CA GLU A 365 -20.36 17.24 -8.06
C GLU A 365 -19.28 16.42 -8.80
N GLY A 366 -18.57 15.53 -8.10
CA GLY A 366 -17.49 14.72 -8.64
C GLY A 366 -16.13 15.43 -8.68
N GLU A 367 -15.98 16.60 -8.05
CA GLU A 367 -14.72 17.34 -8.01
C GLU A 367 -13.74 16.69 -7.03
N LEU A 368 -12.47 16.56 -7.42
CA LEU A 368 -11.44 15.97 -6.56
C LEU A 368 -11.22 16.80 -5.29
N LEU A 369 -11.30 16.16 -4.12
CA LEU A 369 -11.06 16.80 -2.83
C LEU A 369 -9.57 16.84 -2.47
N PRO A 370 -9.13 17.83 -1.65
CA PRO A 370 -7.72 17.99 -1.27
C PRO A 370 -7.08 16.76 -0.62
N ALA A 371 -7.86 15.91 0.04
CA ALA A 371 -7.36 14.71 0.69
C ALA A 371 -6.68 13.74 -0.30
N ALA A 372 -7.10 13.71 -1.56
CA ALA A 372 -6.47 12.83 -2.56
C ALA A 372 -4.99 13.14 -2.82
N ASP A 373 -4.53 14.37 -2.54
CA ASP A 373 -3.11 14.73 -2.68
C ASP A 373 -2.22 14.02 -1.64
N ALA A 374 -2.78 13.48 -0.56
CA ALA A 374 -2.03 12.72 0.44
C ALA A 374 -1.30 11.50 -0.16
N PHE A 375 -1.83 10.92 -1.24
CA PHE A 375 -1.19 9.79 -1.92
C PHE A 375 0.12 10.16 -2.63
N ARG A 376 0.32 11.45 -2.98
CA ARG A 376 1.53 11.89 -3.72
C ARG A 376 2.80 11.76 -2.90
N ALA A 377 2.67 11.74 -1.57
CA ALA A 377 3.79 11.62 -0.64
C ALA A 377 4.65 10.35 -0.85
N PHE A 378 4.15 9.34 -1.57
CA PHE A 378 4.85 8.08 -1.82
C PHE A 378 5.34 7.90 -3.28
N GLY A 379 4.91 8.76 -4.20
CA GLY A 379 5.21 8.66 -5.63
C GLY A 379 6.48 9.39 -6.08
N GLU A 380 6.97 10.34 -5.29
CA GLU A 380 8.16 11.13 -5.59
C GLU A 380 9.22 10.95 -4.49
N PRO A 381 10.29 10.16 -4.72
CA PRO A 381 11.20 9.76 -3.64
C PRO A 381 12.12 10.87 -3.10
N LEU A 382 12.27 12.02 -3.77
CA LEU A 382 13.32 13.01 -3.46
C LEU A 382 12.92 14.49 -3.67
N MET A 383 11.70 14.78 -4.12
CA MET A 383 11.18 16.15 -4.20
C MET A 383 10.02 16.31 -3.20
N ASN A 384 10.15 17.37 -2.39
CA ASN A 384 9.04 18.17 -1.84
C ASN A 384 8.52 17.95 -0.43
N ALA A 385 9.32 17.50 0.53
CA ALA A 385 9.13 18.03 1.89
C ALA A 385 9.52 19.52 1.94
N PHE A 386 10.61 19.88 1.26
CA PHE A 386 11.09 21.26 1.13
C PHE A 386 10.18 22.13 0.25
N GLU A 387 9.89 21.79 -1.02
CA GLU A 387 9.00 22.67 -1.81
C GLU A 387 7.54 22.68 -1.31
N TYR A 388 7.06 21.61 -0.67
CA TYR A 388 5.74 21.65 -0.02
C TYR A 388 5.75 22.62 1.16
N ALA A 389 6.77 22.55 2.02
CA ALA A 389 6.97 23.50 3.13
C ALA A 389 7.19 24.94 2.65
N GLU A 390 7.97 25.16 1.59
CA GLU A 390 8.20 26.48 0.99
C GLU A 390 6.94 27.05 0.33
N LYS A 391 6.14 26.22 -0.38
CA LYS A 391 4.85 26.65 -0.94
C LYS A 391 3.83 26.98 0.15
N ALA A 392 3.77 26.18 1.21
CA ALA A 392 2.93 26.47 2.37
C ALA A 392 3.35 27.80 3.04
N LEU A 393 4.66 28.03 3.23
CA LEU A 393 5.20 29.28 3.78
C LEU A 393 4.87 30.51 2.93
N ALA A 394 4.96 30.39 1.60
CA ALA A 394 4.63 31.48 0.67
C ALA A 394 3.14 31.86 0.68
N SER A 395 2.28 30.94 1.14
CA SER A 395 0.82 31.13 1.19
C SER A 395 0.29 31.61 2.56
N ALA A 396 1.10 31.55 3.62
CA ALA A 396 0.72 31.96 4.97
C ALA A 396 0.80 33.49 5.14
N LYS A 397 -0.29 34.12 5.61
CA LYS A 397 -0.30 35.56 5.96
C LYS A 397 0.60 35.81 7.19
N PRO A 398 1.23 36.99 7.29
CA PRO A 398 2.27 37.25 8.28
C PRO A 398 1.67 37.51 9.67
N ALA A 399 1.55 36.47 10.50
CA ALA A 399 1.45 36.61 11.95
C ALA A 399 1.98 35.35 12.67
N LYS A 400 2.86 35.55 13.67
CA LYS A 400 3.51 34.57 14.59
C LYS A 400 4.87 33.99 14.17
N THR A 401 5.85 34.86 13.92
CA THR A 401 7.14 34.51 13.27
C THR A 401 8.20 33.79 14.13
N ALA A 402 8.22 33.94 15.46
CA ALA A 402 9.32 33.38 16.27
C ALA A 402 9.15 31.87 16.59
N GLU A 403 7.93 31.47 16.95
CA GLU A 403 7.60 30.08 17.27
C GLU A 403 7.61 29.20 16.00
N LEU A 404 7.03 29.71 14.91
CA LEU A 404 7.05 29.03 13.61
C LEU A 404 8.48 28.84 13.11
N LYS A 405 9.31 29.88 13.23
CA LYS A 405 10.73 29.80 12.86
C LYS A 405 11.47 28.76 13.70
N ALA A 406 11.24 28.68 15.01
CA ALA A 406 11.88 27.70 15.88
C ALA A 406 11.52 26.25 15.50
N ILE A 407 10.24 25.99 15.21
CA ILE A 407 9.78 24.66 14.76
C ILE A 407 10.40 24.33 13.38
N MET A 408 10.59 25.33 12.52
CA MET A 408 11.21 25.14 11.19
C MET A 408 12.71 24.96 11.24
N ASP A 409 13.40 25.65 12.13
CA ASP A 409 14.82 25.46 12.38
C ASP A 409 15.07 24.03 12.93
N GLU A 410 14.17 23.52 13.77
CA GLU A 410 14.19 22.14 14.27
C GLU A 410 13.90 21.12 13.16
N ALA A 411 12.92 21.38 12.29
CA ALA A 411 12.66 20.55 11.11
C ALA A 411 13.89 20.47 10.20
N CYS A 412 14.55 21.59 9.95
CA CYS A 412 15.77 21.66 9.15
C CYS A 412 16.94 20.92 9.80
N PHE A 413 17.06 20.98 11.13
CA PHE A 413 18.08 20.26 11.87
C PHE A 413 17.89 18.74 11.77
N LEU A 414 16.69 18.25 12.05
CA LEU A 414 16.34 16.83 11.97
C LEU A 414 16.58 16.27 10.56
N LEU A 415 16.33 17.10 9.54
CA LEU A 415 16.54 16.72 8.15
C LEU A 415 18.03 16.59 7.80
N ARG A 416 18.88 17.48 8.34
CA ARG A 416 20.35 17.41 8.19
C ARG A 416 20.95 16.22 8.95
N ASP A 417 20.31 15.79 10.02
CA ASP A 417 20.71 14.63 10.83
C ASP A 417 20.23 13.30 10.24
N GLY A 418 19.48 13.33 9.13
CA GLY A 418 18.92 12.13 8.48
C GLY A 418 17.64 11.59 9.13
N ALA A 419 17.10 12.29 10.14
CA ALA A 419 15.79 12.03 10.75
C ALA A 419 14.66 12.60 9.88
N VAL A 420 14.58 12.11 8.64
CA VAL A 420 13.71 12.65 7.57
C VAL A 420 12.23 12.67 7.97
N GLU A 421 11.75 11.66 8.69
CA GLU A 421 10.34 11.56 9.09
C GLU A 421 9.96 12.52 10.23
N GLU A 422 10.88 12.75 11.18
CA GLU A 422 10.67 13.70 12.27
C GLU A 422 10.74 15.15 11.75
N ALA A 423 11.62 15.41 10.79
CA ALA A 423 11.67 16.67 10.06
C ALA A 423 10.34 16.98 9.35
N LYS A 424 9.73 15.98 8.69
CA LYS A 424 8.41 16.10 8.05
C LYS A 424 7.32 16.45 9.05
N PHE A 425 7.32 15.81 10.21
CA PHE A 425 6.35 16.08 11.28
C PHE A 425 6.47 17.53 11.81
N LYS A 426 7.70 18.00 12.05
CA LYS A 426 7.95 19.38 12.50
C LYS A 426 7.54 20.41 11.44
N ALA A 427 7.87 20.19 10.17
CA ALA A 427 7.46 21.04 9.04
C ALA A 427 5.93 21.27 9.03
N ARG A 428 5.16 20.19 9.19
CA ARG A 428 3.69 20.21 9.20
C ARG A 428 3.10 20.84 10.46
N GLN A 429 3.77 20.72 11.60
CA GLN A 429 3.36 21.40 12.84
C GLN A 429 3.39 22.94 12.70
N ALA A 430 4.36 23.49 11.97
CA ALA A 430 4.39 24.92 11.71
C ALA A 430 3.31 25.36 10.73
N GLU A 431 2.99 24.56 9.71
CA GLU A 431 1.89 24.83 8.78
C GLU A 431 0.54 24.96 9.51
N TYR A 432 0.22 24.00 10.39
CA TYR A 432 -0.99 24.05 11.22
C TYR A 432 -1.07 25.31 12.09
N LYS A 433 0.04 25.69 12.73
CA LYS A 433 0.11 26.88 13.58
C LYS A 433 0.05 28.20 12.80
N ALA A 434 0.43 28.20 11.53
CA ALA A 434 0.33 29.38 10.66
C ALA A 434 -1.11 29.62 10.16
N LEU A 435 -1.98 28.61 10.20
CA LEU A 435 -3.39 28.69 9.81
C LEU A 435 -4.33 29.11 10.96
N GLN A 436 -3.84 29.18 12.22
CA GLN A 436 -4.55 29.67 13.41
C GLN A 436 -4.12 31.08 13.82
#